data_AF-A0A817DZZ4-F1
#
_entry.id   AF-A0A817DZZ4-F1
#
_cell.length_a   1.000
_cell.length_b   1.000
_cell.length_c   1.000
_cell.angle_alpha   90.00
_cell.angle_beta   90.00
_cell.angle_gamma   90.00
#
_symmetry.space_group_name_H-M   'P 1'
#
loop_
_entity.id
_entity.type
_entity.pdbx_description
1 polymer ?
#
loop_
_entity_poly.entity_id
_entity_poly.type
_entity_poly.pdbx_seq_one_letter_code
_entity_poly.pdbx_strand_id
1 'polypeptide(L)'
;MLLSTLAMQHQQCKNVLNYAAANPKLLNETLPNVGPLVICGLPRTGSTLLYNLLACDPNCRAPLTTDMLGECIPPIPRANAIEHQRRAFIIDSNQQTIEQQIGRPRTVFESHPRFETEEDFRILDQAGIVLPLMFVSPVEHTELHDWFYSETNKDFAYDYHKTFLRILNSVDTPRSHWLLKSPEHSLYLDTFLRYYPNTKLVFTHRRLDDVIPSYCRLVWAYDNIYFDEADPDSQVLLSAQARRHIDKMIEHIIKFRIHRSQSNDAPQNEIIDIAYDDLVQQPIQTVRKIYGHFNLRWSHQFKINMCSWLRNNPQGKQGRHTYRRMELDLTTDADSANHHAVYTNLFL
;
A
#
# COMPACT_ATOMS: atom_id res chain seq x y z
N MET A 1 10.99 -2.15 -21.13
CA MET A 1 10.34 -2.67 -19.91
C MET A 1 9.35 -1.68 -19.31
N LEU A 2 9.78 -0.47 -18.95
CA LEU A 2 8.91 0.57 -18.38
C LEU A 2 7.66 0.87 -19.23
N LEU A 3 7.83 1.12 -20.53
CA LEU A 3 6.72 1.38 -21.46
C LEU A 3 5.73 0.21 -21.55
N SER A 4 6.23 -1.03 -21.46
CA SER A 4 5.38 -2.22 -21.48
C SER A 4 4.52 -2.31 -20.21
N THR A 5 5.11 -2.00 -19.04
CA THR A 5 4.36 -1.90 -17.77
C THR A 5 3.30 -0.81 -17.85
N LEU A 6 3.64 0.37 -18.37
CA LEU A 6 2.67 1.47 -18.52
C LEU A 6 1.53 1.12 -19.48
N ALA A 7 1.85 0.52 -20.63
CA ALA A 7 0.84 0.07 -21.58
C ALA A 7 -0.10 -0.96 -20.96
N MET A 8 0.43 -1.89 -20.17
CA MET A 8 -0.37 -2.87 -19.43
C MET A 8 -1.30 -2.18 -18.43
N GLN A 9 -0.80 -1.25 -17.60
CA GLN A 9 -1.62 -0.53 -16.62
C GLN A 9 -2.71 0.30 -17.29
N HIS A 10 -2.38 1.01 -18.37
CA HIS A 10 -3.34 1.76 -19.17
C HIS A 10 -4.43 0.86 -19.75
N GLN A 11 -4.05 -0.32 -20.28
CA GLN A 11 -5.01 -1.28 -20.81
C GLN A 11 -5.96 -1.81 -19.72
N GLN A 12 -5.46 -2.08 -18.51
CA GLN A 12 -6.30 -2.47 -17.37
C GLN A 12 -7.28 -1.38 -16.97
N CYS A 13 -6.80 -0.13 -16.87
CA CYS A 13 -7.65 1.03 -16.60
C CYS A 13 -8.78 1.13 -17.63
N LYS A 14 -8.44 1.06 -18.92
CA LYS A 14 -9.41 1.08 -20.01
C LYS A 14 -10.44 -0.06 -19.91
N ASN A 15 -10.01 -1.28 -19.59
CA ASN A 15 -10.91 -2.43 -19.46
C ASN A 15 -11.93 -2.22 -18.32
N VAL A 16 -11.47 -1.73 -17.17
CA VAL A 16 -12.33 -1.42 -16.01
C VAL A 16 -13.34 -0.32 -16.34
N LEU A 17 -12.89 0.78 -16.95
CA LEU A 17 -13.76 1.90 -17.32
C LEU A 17 -14.81 1.48 -18.37
N ASN A 18 -14.41 0.70 -19.37
CA ASN A 18 -15.34 0.17 -20.37
C ASN A 18 -16.39 -0.75 -19.73
N TYR A 19 -15.98 -1.59 -18.78
CA TYR A 19 -16.91 -2.45 -18.06
C TYR A 19 -17.90 -1.65 -17.21
N ALA A 20 -17.44 -0.61 -16.51
CA ALA A 20 -18.30 0.29 -15.75
C ALA A 20 -19.31 1.00 -16.68
N ALA A 21 -18.85 1.50 -17.83
CA ALA A 21 -19.70 2.16 -18.82
C ALA A 21 -20.77 1.20 -19.41
N ALA A 22 -20.41 -0.07 -19.64
CA ALA A 22 -21.34 -1.10 -20.09
C ALA A 22 -22.34 -1.55 -19.00
N ASN A 23 -22.08 -1.22 -17.73
CA ASN A 23 -22.88 -1.63 -16.58
C ASN A 23 -23.22 -0.43 -15.67
N PRO A 24 -23.99 0.57 -16.16
CA PRO A 24 -24.18 1.85 -15.46
C PRO A 24 -24.82 1.73 -14.07
N LYS A 25 -25.56 0.64 -13.81
CA LYS A 25 -26.12 0.33 -12.48
C LYS A 25 -25.04 0.24 -11.38
N LEU A 26 -23.81 -0.16 -11.74
CA LEU A 26 -22.67 -0.24 -10.82
C LEU A 26 -22.26 1.13 -10.27
N LEU A 27 -22.48 2.21 -11.05
CA LEU A 27 -22.17 3.57 -10.62
C LEU A 27 -23.12 4.06 -9.51
N ASN A 28 -24.31 3.45 -9.43
CA ASN A 28 -25.30 3.73 -8.39
C ASN A 28 -25.10 2.87 -7.14
N GLU A 29 -24.27 1.83 -7.19
CA GLU A 29 -23.95 1.04 -6.00
C GLU A 29 -23.14 1.91 -5.01
N THR A 30 -23.64 2.00 -3.79
CA THR A 30 -22.95 2.72 -2.71
C THR A 30 -22.01 1.76 -1.98
N LEU A 31 -20.81 2.23 -1.67
CA LEU A 31 -19.94 1.52 -0.73
C LEU A 31 -20.59 1.48 0.66
N PRO A 32 -20.21 0.53 1.53
CA PRO A 32 -20.74 0.46 2.89
C PRO A 32 -20.63 1.81 3.60
N ASN A 33 -21.73 2.26 4.23
CA ASN A 33 -21.79 3.57 4.89
C ASN A 33 -20.78 3.71 6.04
N VAL A 34 -20.37 2.58 6.66
CA VAL A 34 -19.37 2.58 7.73
C VAL A 34 -17.96 2.98 7.26
N GLY A 35 -17.73 3.16 5.96
CA GLY A 35 -16.45 3.56 5.38
C GLY A 35 -15.37 2.46 5.44
N PRO A 36 -14.26 2.65 4.71
CA PRO A 36 -13.14 1.71 4.75
C PRO A 36 -12.32 1.86 6.04
N LEU A 37 -11.67 0.76 6.45
CA LEU A 37 -10.53 0.78 7.36
C LEU A 37 -9.26 0.82 6.51
N VAL A 38 -8.47 1.89 6.67
CA VAL A 38 -7.31 2.16 5.80
C VAL A 38 -6.07 2.20 6.66
N ILE A 39 -5.07 1.41 6.28
CA ILE A 39 -3.75 1.46 6.91
C ILE A 39 -2.89 2.47 6.14
N CYS A 40 -2.34 3.43 6.87
CA CYS A 40 -1.48 4.50 6.36
C CYS A 40 -0.16 4.56 7.13
N GLY A 41 0.75 5.41 6.68
CA GLY A 41 2.06 5.62 7.26
C GLY A 41 3.19 5.30 6.29
N LEU A 42 4.40 5.30 6.81
CA LEU A 42 5.60 5.02 6.02
C LEU A 42 5.65 3.52 5.62
N PRO A 43 6.26 3.17 4.49
CA PRO A 43 6.59 1.78 4.20
C PRO A 43 7.53 1.21 5.29
N ARG A 44 7.63 -0.12 5.36
CA ARG A 44 8.54 -0.84 6.29
C ARG A 44 8.24 -0.66 7.79
N THR A 45 7.01 -0.25 8.13
CA THR A 45 6.50 -0.04 9.50
C THR A 45 5.69 -1.23 10.06
N GLY A 46 5.71 -2.39 9.38
CA GLY A 46 4.94 -3.58 9.79
C GLY A 46 3.51 -3.62 9.25
N SER A 47 3.10 -2.65 8.43
CA SER A 47 1.77 -2.58 7.82
C SER A 47 1.34 -3.85 7.08
N THR A 48 2.27 -4.61 6.46
CA THR A 48 1.95 -5.90 5.82
C THR A 48 1.50 -6.97 6.80
N LEU A 49 2.14 -7.06 7.99
CA LEU A 49 1.69 -7.97 9.05
C LEU A 49 0.29 -7.57 9.51
N LEU A 50 0.10 -6.28 9.80
CA LEU A 50 -1.18 -5.76 10.26
C LEU A 50 -2.30 -5.97 9.24
N TYR A 51 -2.05 -5.67 7.97
CA TYR A 51 -3.02 -5.83 6.88
C TYR A 51 -3.49 -7.27 6.74
N ASN A 52 -2.56 -8.24 6.71
CA ASN A 52 -2.93 -9.65 6.61
C ASN A 52 -3.69 -10.16 7.85
N LEU A 53 -3.36 -9.65 9.04
CA LEU A 53 -4.11 -9.99 10.25
C LEU A 53 -5.53 -9.41 10.20
N LEU A 54 -5.71 -8.16 9.79
CA LEU A 54 -7.02 -7.54 9.63
C LEU A 54 -7.85 -8.25 8.56
N ALA A 55 -7.22 -8.67 7.46
CA ALA A 55 -7.86 -9.39 6.37
C ALA A 55 -8.41 -10.77 6.77
N CYS A 56 -8.00 -11.30 7.94
CA CYS A 56 -8.55 -12.54 8.47
C CYS A 56 -10.01 -12.41 8.95
N ASP A 57 -10.58 -11.20 9.06
CA ASP A 57 -11.99 -11.02 9.46
C ASP A 57 -12.91 -11.46 8.32
N PRO A 58 -13.72 -12.52 8.51
CA PRO A 58 -14.62 -13.01 7.47
C PRO A 58 -15.69 -11.99 7.05
N ASN A 59 -15.89 -10.91 7.82
CA ASN A 59 -16.86 -9.87 7.48
C ASN A 59 -16.25 -8.68 6.72
N CYS A 60 -14.92 -8.52 6.74
CA CYS A 60 -14.26 -7.51 5.93
C CYS A 60 -13.97 -8.03 4.52
N ARG A 61 -13.61 -7.11 3.62
CA ARG A 61 -13.07 -7.45 2.31
C ARG A 61 -11.84 -6.60 2.05
N ALA A 62 -10.73 -7.27 1.77
CA ALA A 62 -9.54 -6.69 1.16
C ALA A 62 -9.49 -7.10 -0.32
N PRO A 63 -8.99 -6.25 -1.23
CA PRO A 63 -8.73 -6.65 -2.60
C PRO A 63 -7.76 -7.84 -2.68
N LEU A 64 -8.08 -8.80 -3.53
CA LEU A 64 -7.18 -9.92 -3.81
C LEU A 64 -6.21 -9.56 -4.94
N THR A 65 -5.05 -10.21 -4.97
CA THR A 65 -4.11 -10.08 -6.10
C THR A 65 -4.80 -10.33 -7.44
N THR A 66 -5.67 -11.36 -7.50
CA THR A 66 -6.44 -11.73 -8.70
C THR A 66 -7.57 -10.76 -9.04
N ASP A 67 -7.98 -9.91 -8.09
CA ASP A 67 -8.95 -8.85 -8.37
C ASP A 67 -8.28 -7.74 -9.18
N MET A 68 -6.99 -7.48 -8.94
CA MET A 68 -6.26 -6.29 -9.42
C MET A 68 -5.20 -6.56 -10.48
N LEU A 69 -4.78 -7.82 -10.68
CA LEU A 69 -3.75 -8.17 -11.66
C LEU A 69 -4.27 -9.17 -12.69
N GLY A 70 -3.70 -9.09 -13.89
CA GLY A 70 -4.06 -9.97 -15.00
C GLY A 70 -5.47 -9.69 -15.51
N GLU A 71 -6.37 -10.66 -15.37
CA GLU A 71 -7.77 -10.52 -15.81
C GLU A 71 -8.61 -9.91 -14.69
N CYS A 72 -8.65 -8.58 -14.56
CA CYS A 72 -9.43 -7.91 -13.49
C CYS A 72 -10.95 -7.93 -13.77
N ILE A 73 -11.34 -7.99 -15.05
CA ILE A 73 -12.73 -7.91 -15.52
C ILE A 73 -13.06 -9.13 -16.40
N PRO A 74 -14.26 -9.74 -16.26
CA PRO A 74 -15.30 -9.40 -15.29
C PRO A 74 -14.87 -9.73 -13.84
N PRO A 75 -15.43 -9.04 -12.83
CA PRO A 75 -15.14 -9.34 -11.43
C PRO A 75 -15.66 -10.73 -11.06
N ILE A 76 -15.03 -11.38 -10.09
CA ILE A 76 -15.39 -12.72 -9.62
C ILE A 76 -15.71 -12.69 -8.12
N PRO A 77 -16.75 -13.40 -7.65
CA PRO A 77 -17.00 -13.53 -6.22
C PRO A 77 -15.88 -14.34 -5.53
N ARG A 78 -15.50 -13.97 -4.30
CA ARG A 78 -14.50 -14.73 -3.50
C ARG A 78 -14.85 -16.21 -3.32
N ALA A 79 -16.13 -16.57 -3.39
CA ALA A 79 -16.59 -17.96 -3.31
C ALA A 79 -16.18 -18.82 -4.52
N ASN A 80 -15.80 -18.21 -5.66
CA ASN A 80 -15.38 -18.91 -6.87
C ASN A 80 -13.90 -19.29 -6.82
N ALA A 81 -13.54 -20.21 -5.92
CA ALA A 81 -12.16 -20.62 -5.68
C ALA A 81 -11.44 -21.15 -6.94
N ILE A 82 -12.18 -21.84 -7.83
CA ILE A 82 -11.61 -22.42 -9.07
C ILE A 82 -11.10 -21.31 -10.00
N GLU A 83 -11.89 -20.26 -10.19
CA GLU A 83 -11.52 -19.17 -11.07
C GLU A 83 -10.41 -18.29 -10.46
N HIS A 84 -10.43 -18.07 -9.13
CA HIS A 84 -9.31 -17.44 -8.44
C HIS A 84 -8.00 -18.23 -8.61
N GLN A 85 -8.04 -19.56 -8.52
CA GLN A 85 -6.87 -20.42 -8.74
C GLN A 85 -6.37 -20.33 -10.20
N ARG A 86 -7.27 -20.31 -11.19
CA ARG A 86 -6.90 -20.13 -12.59
C ARG A 86 -6.20 -18.79 -12.83
N ARG A 87 -6.77 -17.69 -12.32
CA ARG A 87 -6.17 -16.35 -12.44
C ARG A 87 -4.82 -16.26 -11.73
N ALA A 88 -4.70 -16.81 -10.52
CA ALA A 88 -3.45 -16.86 -9.79
C ALA A 88 -2.35 -17.61 -10.58
N PHE A 89 -2.69 -18.76 -11.17
CA PHE A 89 -1.75 -19.53 -12.00
C PHE A 89 -1.24 -18.72 -13.20
N ILE A 90 -2.12 -17.97 -13.89
CA ILE A 90 -1.72 -17.13 -15.03
C ILE A 90 -0.82 -15.99 -14.57
N ILE A 91 -1.16 -15.32 -13.47
CA ILE A 91 -0.34 -14.25 -12.89
C ILE A 91 1.05 -14.79 -12.53
N ASP A 92 1.12 -15.94 -11.87
CA ASP A 92 2.38 -16.55 -11.47
C ASP A 92 3.22 -17.00 -12.67
N SER A 93 2.59 -17.59 -13.70
CA SER A 93 3.28 -18.00 -14.93
C SER A 93 3.88 -16.81 -15.70
N ASN A 94 3.10 -15.73 -15.84
CA ASN A 94 3.58 -14.50 -16.45
C ASN A 94 4.76 -13.91 -15.66
N GLN A 95 4.66 -13.94 -14.33
CA GLN A 95 5.68 -13.40 -13.46
C GLN A 95 6.98 -14.23 -13.49
N GLN A 96 6.89 -15.56 -13.53
CA GLN A 96 8.03 -16.45 -13.74
C GLN A 96 8.71 -16.20 -15.10
N THR A 97 7.93 -15.94 -16.14
CA THR A 97 8.46 -15.62 -17.47
C THR A 97 9.25 -14.30 -17.43
N ILE A 98 8.68 -13.27 -16.79
CA ILE A 98 9.35 -11.98 -16.56
C ILE A 98 10.64 -12.18 -15.77
N GLU A 99 10.63 -12.99 -14.70
CA GLU A 99 11.82 -13.28 -13.91
C GLU A 99 12.94 -13.92 -14.73
N GLN A 100 12.61 -14.94 -15.53
CA GLN A 100 13.57 -15.64 -16.38
C GLN A 100 14.15 -14.73 -17.47
N GLN A 101 13.34 -13.82 -18.02
CA GLN A 101 13.75 -12.94 -19.10
C GLN A 101 14.53 -11.70 -18.62
N ILE A 102 14.21 -11.20 -17.42
CA ILE A 102 14.73 -9.93 -16.90
C ILE A 102 15.82 -10.16 -15.84
N GLY A 103 16.01 -11.40 -15.39
CA GLY A 103 16.97 -11.72 -14.36
C GLY A 103 16.61 -11.13 -13.00
N ARG A 104 15.31 -10.92 -12.71
CA ARG A 104 14.87 -10.36 -11.43
C ARG A 104 15.42 -11.23 -10.28
N PRO A 105 16.31 -10.70 -9.44
CA PRO A 105 16.90 -11.51 -8.39
C PRO A 105 15.83 -11.93 -7.37
N ARG A 106 16.01 -13.12 -6.80
CA ARG A 106 15.15 -13.71 -5.75
C ARG A 106 14.89 -12.74 -4.58
N THR A 107 15.79 -11.78 -4.39
CA THR A 107 15.75 -10.70 -3.38
C THR A 107 14.50 -9.83 -3.44
N VAL A 108 13.83 -9.70 -4.59
CA VAL A 108 12.55 -8.97 -4.71
C VAL A 108 11.45 -9.67 -3.91
N PHE A 109 11.34 -10.99 -4.03
CA PHE A 109 10.30 -11.78 -3.35
C PHE A 109 10.54 -11.91 -1.85
N GLU A 110 11.81 -11.91 -1.44
CA GLU A 110 12.19 -11.85 -0.03
C GLU A 110 11.83 -10.48 0.58
N SER A 111 11.96 -9.41 -0.22
CA SER A 111 11.71 -8.03 0.24
C SER A 111 10.22 -7.63 0.21
N HIS A 112 9.42 -8.24 -0.68
CA HIS A 112 7.97 -8.08 -0.79
C HIS A 112 7.27 -9.42 -1.11
N PRO A 113 6.98 -10.23 -0.08
CA PRO A 113 6.26 -11.49 -0.26
C PRO A 113 4.87 -11.24 -0.81
N ARG A 114 4.46 -12.02 -1.80
CA ARG A 114 3.09 -11.98 -2.32
C ARG A 114 2.17 -12.80 -1.43
N PHE A 115 1.05 -12.20 -1.05
CA PHE A 115 -0.03 -12.85 -0.32
C PHE A 115 -1.28 -12.88 -1.21
N GLU A 116 -2.28 -13.67 -0.81
CA GLU A 116 -3.56 -13.72 -1.53
C GLU A 116 -4.24 -12.34 -1.56
N THR A 117 -4.25 -11.67 -0.41
CA THR A 117 -4.61 -10.26 -0.26
C THR A 117 -3.43 -9.38 -0.59
N GLU A 118 -3.67 -8.33 -1.36
CA GLU A 118 -2.63 -7.40 -1.78
C GLU A 118 -3.03 -5.96 -1.45
N GLU A 119 -2.02 -5.10 -1.38
CA GLU A 119 -2.18 -3.66 -1.28
C GLU A 119 -2.99 -3.09 -2.46
N ASP A 120 -3.86 -2.12 -2.20
CA ASP A 120 -4.70 -1.47 -3.22
C ASP A 120 -3.92 -0.44 -4.06
N PHE A 121 -2.60 -0.29 -3.86
CA PHE A 121 -1.73 0.49 -4.74
C PHE A 121 -1.80 -0.01 -6.19
N ARG A 122 -2.14 -1.29 -6.44
CA ARG A 122 -2.33 -1.81 -7.80
C ARG A 122 -3.48 -1.13 -8.54
N ILE A 123 -4.51 -0.71 -7.82
CA ILE A 123 -5.62 0.07 -8.39
C ILE A 123 -5.15 1.50 -8.70
N LEU A 124 -4.30 2.08 -7.86
CA LEU A 124 -3.69 3.40 -8.10
C LEU A 124 -2.70 3.37 -9.28
N ASP A 125 -1.89 2.30 -9.41
CA ASP A 125 -0.98 2.06 -10.53
C ASP A 125 -1.74 2.07 -11.87
N GLN A 126 -2.89 1.39 -11.93
CA GLN A 126 -3.76 1.36 -13.11
C GLN A 126 -4.26 2.76 -13.48
N ALA A 127 -4.57 3.60 -12.49
CA ALA A 127 -4.96 4.98 -12.71
C ALA A 127 -3.80 5.88 -13.15
N GLY A 128 -2.54 5.45 -13.02
CA GLY A 128 -1.35 6.22 -13.41
C GLY A 128 -0.54 6.78 -12.24
N ILE A 129 -0.88 6.45 -10.99
CA ILE A 129 -0.05 6.75 -9.82
C ILE A 129 0.97 5.62 -9.65
N VAL A 130 2.02 5.62 -10.47
CA VAL A 130 2.99 4.53 -10.57
C VAL A 130 4.29 4.92 -9.88
N LEU A 131 4.49 4.47 -8.64
CA LEU A 131 5.66 4.82 -7.81
C LEU A 131 7.01 4.51 -8.50
N PRO A 132 7.23 3.35 -9.16
CA PRO A 132 8.51 3.07 -9.82
C PRO A 132 8.93 4.10 -10.88
N LEU A 133 7.98 4.82 -11.51
CA LEU A 133 8.33 5.89 -12.45
C LEU A 133 9.13 7.02 -11.80
N MET A 134 8.95 7.21 -10.49
CA MET A 134 9.65 8.22 -9.70
C MET A 134 11.10 7.84 -9.42
N PHE A 135 11.40 6.55 -9.29
CA PHE A 135 12.75 6.07 -8.99
C PHE A 135 13.61 5.92 -10.25
N VAL A 136 13.01 5.66 -11.40
CA VAL A 136 13.79 5.57 -12.66
C VAL A 136 14.25 6.92 -13.21
N SER A 137 13.73 8.04 -12.71
CA SER A 137 14.14 9.38 -13.14
C SER A 137 15.26 9.93 -12.25
N PRO A 138 16.50 10.12 -12.75
CA PRO A 138 17.59 10.65 -11.93
C PRO A 138 17.46 12.15 -11.67
N VAL A 139 16.52 12.83 -12.33
CA VAL A 139 16.39 14.30 -12.31
C VAL A 139 15.32 14.72 -11.31
N GLU A 140 15.74 15.54 -10.34
CA GLU A 140 14.85 16.18 -9.38
C GLU A 140 14.04 17.32 -10.02
N HIS A 141 12.91 17.68 -9.41
CA HIS A 141 12.07 18.81 -9.85
C HIS A 141 11.64 18.74 -11.32
N THR A 142 11.51 17.51 -11.84
CA THR A 142 10.81 17.29 -13.09
C THR A 142 9.31 17.51 -12.88
N GLU A 143 8.59 17.85 -13.94
CA GLU A 143 7.14 18.00 -13.91
C GLU A 143 6.45 16.74 -13.33
N LEU A 144 6.97 15.55 -13.66
CA LEU A 144 6.47 14.30 -13.10
C LEU A 144 6.70 14.21 -11.58
N HIS A 145 7.88 14.61 -11.09
CA HIS A 145 8.20 14.58 -9.67
C HIS A 145 7.29 15.51 -8.87
N ASP A 146 7.20 16.76 -9.31
CA ASP A 146 6.40 17.79 -8.65
C ASP A 146 4.91 17.44 -8.73
N TRP A 147 4.45 16.91 -9.87
CA TRP A 147 3.09 16.41 -10.01
C TRP A 147 2.81 15.24 -9.06
N PHE A 148 3.70 14.25 -8.97
CA PHE A 148 3.47 13.07 -8.12
C PHE A 148 3.33 13.50 -6.66
N TYR A 149 4.26 14.28 -6.13
CA TYR A 149 4.20 14.74 -4.74
C TYR A 149 3.20 15.88 -4.49
N SER A 150 2.53 16.43 -5.52
CA SER A 150 1.45 17.38 -5.31
C SER A 150 0.25 16.73 -4.60
N GLU A 151 -0.26 17.39 -3.57
CA GLU A 151 -1.48 17.02 -2.84
C GLU A 151 -2.76 17.17 -3.69
N THR A 152 -2.67 17.93 -4.78
CA THR A 152 -3.80 18.26 -5.65
C THR A 152 -3.79 17.43 -6.95
N ASN A 153 -4.89 17.50 -7.70
CA ASN A 153 -5.05 16.84 -8.99
C ASN A 153 -4.93 15.32 -8.92
N LYS A 154 -5.39 14.71 -7.81
CA LYS A 154 -5.43 13.25 -7.61
C LYS A 154 -6.85 12.68 -7.58
N ASP A 155 -7.86 13.51 -7.79
CA ASP A 155 -9.28 13.13 -7.78
C ASP A 155 -9.58 12.01 -8.78
N PHE A 156 -8.96 12.03 -9.97
CA PHE A 156 -9.11 10.96 -10.97
C PHE A 156 -8.73 9.57 -10.43
N ALA A 157 -7.68 9.48 -9.60
CA ALA A 157 -7.19 8.21 -9.09
C ALA A 157 -8.18 7.61 -8.09
N TYR A 158 -8.77 8.47 -7.25
CA TYR A 158 -9.75 8.03 -6.26
C TYR A 158 -11.15 7.82 -6.81
N ASP A 159 -11.51 8.52 -7.90
CA ASP A 159 -12.72 8.24 -8.67
C ASP A 159 -12.63 6.86 -9.35
N TYR A 160 -11.48 6.59 -10.00
CA TYR A 160 -11.17 5.27 -10.54
C TYR A 160 -11.20 4.20 -9.45
N HIS A 161 -10.51 4.45 -8.33
CA HIS A 161 -10.47 3.52 -7.19
C HIS A 161 -11.88 3.19 -6.67
N LYS A 162 -12.73 4.21 -6.50
CA LYS A 162 -14.11 4.03 -6.03
C LYS A 162 -14.94 3.24 -7.02
N THR A 163 -14.76 3.48 -8.31
CA THR A 163 -15.39 2.72 -9.39
C THR A 163 -14.95 1.25 -9.37
N PHE A 164 -13.66 1.00 -9.17
CA PHE A 164 -13.11 -0.35 -9.04
C PHE A 164 -13.74 -1.11 -7.86
N LEU A 165 -13.81 -0.49 -6.68
CA LEU A 165 -14.43 -1.11 -5.50
C LEU A 165 -15.93 -1.36 -5.67
N ARG A 166 -16.65 -0.50 -6.40
CA ARG A 166 -18.06 -0.72 -6.76
C ARG A 166 -18.23 -1.94 -7.65
N ILE A 167 -17.36 -2.11 -8.64
CA ILE A 167 -17.35 -3.30 -9.50
C ILE A 167 -17.14 -4.57 -8.66
N LEU A 168 -16.20 -4.54 -7.70
CA LEU A 168 -16.00 -5.68 -6.80
C LEU A 168 -17.20 -5.93 -5.88
N ASN A 169 -17.84 -4.88 -5.37
CA ASN A 169 -19.04 -4.99 -4.53
C ASN A 169 -20.19 -5.70 -5.23
N SER A 170 -20.34 -5.50 -6.54
CA SER A 170 -21.42 -6.10 -7.33
C SER A 170 -21.45 -7.62 -7.33
N VAL A 171 -20.30 -8.26 -7.05
CA VAL A 171 -20.17 -9.71 -6.95
C VAL A 171 -19.97 -10.21 -5.53
N ASP A 172 -19.45 -9.38 -4.63
CA ASP A 172 -19.22 -9.74 -3.22
C ASP A 172 -19.03 -8.48 -2.34
N THR A 173 -20.12 -7.97 -1.78
CA THR A 173 -20.06 -6.81 -0.88
C THR A 173 -19.59 -7.21 0.53
N PRO A 174 -18.62 -6.50 1.15
CA PRO A 174 -18.24 -6.77 2.55
C PRO A 174 -19.41 -6.57 3.50
N ARG A 175 -19.51 -7.45 4.51
CA ARG A 175 -20.55 -7.36 5.56
C ARG A 175 -20.22 -6.32 6.63
N SER A 176 -18.94 -5.99 6.78
CA SER A 176 -18.41 -5.02 7.74
C SER A 176 -17.86 -3.82 6.98
N HIS A 177 -16.62 -3.88 6.49
CA HIS A 177 -15.93 -2.76 5.84
C HIS A 177 -14.98 -3.25 4.75
N TRP A 178 -14.58 -2.33 3.88
CA TRP A 178 -13.40 -2.50 3.03
C TRP A 178 -12.14 -2.30 3.86
N LEU A 179 -11.17 -3.19 3.70
CA LEU A 179 -9.83 -3.08 4.26
C LEU A 179 -8.88 -2.69 3.13
N LEU A 180 -8.21 -1.54 3.28
CA LEU A 180 -7.35 -0.95 2.26
C LEU A 180 -5.98 -0.60 2.86
N LYS A 181 -4.93 -0.64 2.04
CA LYS A 181 -3.57 -0.25 2.41
C LYS A 181 -2.75 0.03 1.15
N SER A 182 -2.26 1.26 1.06
CA SER A 182 -1.22 1.69 0.14
C SER A 182 -0.40 2.78 0.84
N PRO A 183 0.95 2.71 0.81
CA PRO A 183 1.78 3.79 1.31
C PRO A 183 1.42 5.15 0.68
N GLU A 184 1.11 5.16 -0.63
CA GLU A 184 0.78 6.35 -1.41
C GLU A 184 -0.48 7.07 -0.92
N HIS A 185 -1.42 6.39 -0.25
CA HIS A 185 -2.54 7.08 0.39
C HIS A 185 -2.06 8.17 1.36
N SER A 186 -0.94 7.95 2.04
CA SER A 186 -0.35 8.91 2.99
C SER A 186 0.08 10.23 2.33
N LEU A 187 0.35 10.23 1.02
CA LEU A 187 0.67 11.43 0.25
C LEU A 187 -0.60 12.22 -0.12
N TYR A 188 -1.76 11.58 -0.17
CA TYR A 188 -2.99 12.15 -0.74
C TYR A 188 -4.21 12.05 0.18
N LEU A 189 -3.99 12.04 1.50
CA LEU A 189 -5.03 11.76 2.51
C LEU A 189 -6.23 12.71 2.40
N ASP A 190 -6.02 14.00 2.20
CA ASP A 190 -7.15 14.94 2.08
C ASP A 190 -7.99 14.66 0.83
N THR A 191 -7.37 14.25 -0.28
CA THR A 191 -8.11 13.80 -1.47
C THR A 191 -8.81 12.47 -1.21
N PHE A 192 -8.14 11.50 -0.58
CA PHE A 192 -8.73 10.22 -0.19
C PHE A 192 -10.01 10.43 0.63
N LEU A 193 -9.95 11.27 1.67
CA LEU A 193 -11.07 11.51 2.58
C LEU A 193 -12.26 12.24 1.93
N ARG A 194 -12.07 13.00 0.84
CA ARG A 194 -13.20 13.53 0.06
C ARG A 194 -14.01 12.40 -0.61
N TYR A 195 -13.34 11.34 -1.05
CA TYR A 195 -13.99 10.19 -1.70
C TYR A 195 -14.55 9.17 -0.70
N TYR A 196 -13.91 9.07 0.46
CA TYR A 196 -14.24 8.16 1.56
C TYR A 196 -14.33 8.93 2.90
N PRO A 197 -15.38 9.74 3.12
CA PRO A 197 -15.46 10.61 4.31
C PRO A 197 -15.54 9.85 5.63
N ASN A 198 -16.10 8.64 5.64
CA ASN A 198 -16.28 7.83 6.86
C ASN A 198 -15.09 6.88 7.13
N THR A 199 -13.91 7.21 6.60
CA THR A 199 -12.71 6.37 6.72
C THR A 199 -12.23 6.29 8.17
N LYS A 200 -11.79 5.09 8.55
CA LYS A 200 -11.10 4.77 9.80
C LYS A 200 -9.62 4.63 9.51
N LEU A 201 -8.78 5.50 10.09
CA LEU A 201 -7.36 5.58 9.75
C LEU A 201 -6.50 4.87 10.78
N VAL A 202 -5.70 3.90 10.34
CA VAL A 202 -4.71 3.21 11.17
C VAL A 202 -3.33 3.60 10.70
N PHE A 203 -2.58 4.37 11.49
CA PHE A 203 -1.21 4.70 11.18
C PHE A 203 -0.25 3.71 11.83
N THR A 204 0.71 3.20 11.05
CA THR A 204 1.81 2.38 11.58
C THR A 204 3.11 3.18 11.61
N HIS A 205 3.82 3.12 12.74
CA HIS A 205 5.05 3.87 12.98
C HIS A 205 6.21 2.95 13.37
N ARG A 206 7.42 3.31 12.92
CA ARG A 206 8.67 2.64 13.26
C ARG A 206 9.80 3.66 13.25
N ARG A 207 10.83 3.41 14.05
CA ARG A 207 12.07 4.21 14.08
C ARG A 207 12.62 4.43 12.68
N LEU A 208 12.92 5.69 12.34
CA LEU A 208 13.41 6.07 11.01
C LEU A 208 14.76 5.40 10.68
N ASP A 209 15.60 5.18 11.71
CA ASP A 209 16.87 4.43 11.62
C ASP A 209 16.68 3.01 11.04
N ASP A 210 15.49 2.42 11.22
CA ASP A 210 15.17 1.10 10.66
C ASP A 210 14.40 1.20 9.34
N VAL A 211 13.55 2.22 9.19
CA VAL A 211 12.71 2.43 8.01
C VAL A 211 13.56 2.77 6.79
N ILE A 212 14.42 3.79 6.88
CA ILE A 212 15.14 4.33 5.72
C ILE A 212 16.07 3.26 5.11
N PRO A 213 16.95 2.57 5.87
CA PRO A 213 17.81 1.55 5.27
C PRO A 213 17.03 0.33 4.78
N SER A 214 15.89 0.00 5.42
CA SER A 214 15.03 -1.08 4.91
C SER A 214 14.34 -0.69 3.61
N TYR A 215 13.98 0.58 3.43
CA TYR A 215 13.30 1.06 2.24
C TYR A 215 14.26 1.22 1.07
N CYS A 216 15.49 1.72 1.29
CA CYS A 216 16.53 1.77 0.26
C CYS A 216 16.77 0.38 -0.36
N ARG A 217 16.90 -0.67 0.47
CA ARG A 217 17.04 -2.05 -0.02
C ARG A 217 15.85 -2.54 -0.84
N LEU A 218 14.64 -2.12 -0.48
CA LEU A 218 13.44 -2.45 -1.26
C LEU A 218 13.51 -1.78 -2.64
N VAL A 219 13.82 -0.49 -2.68
CA VAL A 219 13.98 0.28 -3.92
C VAL A 219 15.07 -0.36 -4.79
N TRP A 220 16.23 -0.72 -4.24
CA TRP A 220 17.27 -1.44 -4.98
C TRP A 220 16.76 -2.75 -5.58
N ALA A 221 16.05 -3.56 -4.81
CA ALA A 221 15.53 -4.83 -5.32
C ALA A 221 14.59 -4.62 -6.51
N TYR A 222 13.74 -3.59 -6.47
CA TYR A 222 12.75 -3.32 -7.51
C TYR A 222 13.33 -2.59 -8.72
N ASP A 223 14.18 -1.60 -8.49
CA ASP A 223 14.56 -0.63 -9.50
C ASP A 223 15.93 -0.92 -10.13
N ASN A 224 16.78 -1.76 -9.53
CA ASN A 224 18.05 -2.17 -10.15
C ASN A 224 17.87 -2.74 -11.57
N ILE A 225 16.70 -3.29 -11.91
CA ILE A 225 16.40 -3.78 -13.27
C ILE A 225 16.40 -2.68 -14.34
N TYR A 226 16.39 -1.40 -13.94
CA TYR A 226 16.42 -0.23 -14.82
C TYR A 226 17.80 0.43 -14.87
N PHE A 227 18.74 0.00 -14.04
CA PHE A 227 20.09 0.56 -13.92
C PHE A 227 21.15 -0.50 -14.23
N ASP A 228 22.37 -0.08 -14.55
CA ASP A 228 23.48 -1.03 -14.74
C ASP A 228 23.96 -1.52 -13.36
N GLU A 229 23.89 -2.84 -13.11
CA GLU A 229 24.34 -3.44 -11.84
C GLU A 229 25.82 -3.16 -11.56
N ALA A 230 26.63 -2.92 -12.60
CA ALA A 230 28.05 -2.63 -12.48
C ALA A 230 28.35 -1.15 -12.16
N ASP A 231 27.34 -0.27 -12.18
CA ASP A 231 27.51 1.14 -11.89
C ASP A 231 27.38 1.42 -10.37
N PRO A 232 28.49 1.71 -9.66
CA PRO A 232 28.46 2.00 -8.23
C PRO A 232 27.62 3.24 -7.88
N ASP A 233 27.35 4.14 -8.84
CA ASP A 233 26.57 5.35 -8.61
C ASP A 233 25.06 5.06 -8.55
N SER A 234 24.60 3.92 -9.09
CA SER A 234 23.18 3.55 -9.11
C SER A 234 22.60 3.32 -7.72
N GLN A 235 23.35 2.69 -6.81
CA GLN A 235 22.89 2.46 -5.44
C GLN A 235 22.81 3.77 -4.64
N VAL A 236 23.75 4.68 -4.87
CA VAL A 236 23.76 6.01 -4.23
C VAL A 236 22.55 6.80 -4.69
N LEU A 237 22.30 6.86 -6.01
CA LEU A 237 21.15 7.53 -6.60
C LEU A 237 19.82 6.98 -6.06
N LEU A 238 19.63 5.66 -6.12
CA LEU A 238 18.41 5.00 -5.66
C LEU A 238 18.20 5.20 -4.15
N SER A 239 19.27 5.20 -3.35
CA SER A 239 19.17 5.47 -1.91
C SER A 239 18.75 6.91 -1.63
N ALA A 240 19.29 7.87 -2.39
CA ALA A 240 18.90 9.27 -2.29
C ALA A 240 17.43 9.49 -2.66
N GLN A 241 16.94 8.84 -3.73
CA GLN A 241 15.54 8.91 -4.10
C GLN A 241 14.61 8.21 -3.08
N ALA A 242 14.98 7.02 -2.61
CA ALA A 242 14.23 6.28 -1.60
C ALA A 242 14.07 7.11 -0.32
N ARG A 243 15.16 7.75 0.11
CA ARG A 243 15.17 8.68 1.24
C ARG A 243 14.23 9.86 0.98
N ARG A 244 14.37 10.56 -0.15
CA ARG A 244 13.50 11.69 -0.49
C ARG A 244 12.02 11.32 -0.48
N HIS A 245 11.68 10.12 -0.95
CA HIS A 245 10.32 9.63 -0.89
C HIS A 245 9.81 9.52 0.55
N ILE A 246 10.62 8.95 1.47
CA ILE A 246 10.30 8.92 2.90
C ILE A 246 10.16 10.33 3.47
N ASP A 247 11.06 11.25 3.12
CA ASP A 247 11.01 12.64 3.59
C ASP A 247 9.71 13.34 3.16
N LYS A 248 9.30 13.16 1.89
CA LYS A 248 8.02 13.66 1.37
C LYS A 248 6.81 13.03 2.04
N MET A 249 6.84 11.73 2.31
CA MET A 249 5.77 11.08 3.07
C MET A 249 5.68 11.62 4.50
N ILE A 250 6.81 11.84 5.18
CA ILE A 250 6.84 12.43 6.52
C ILE A 250 6.24 13.84 6.51
N GLU A 251 6.65 14.68 5.57
CA GLU A 251 6.14 16.05 5.39
C GLU A 251 4.60 16.03 5.26
N HIS A 252 4.06 15.20 4.37
CA HIS A 252 2.62 15.09 4.14
C HIS A 252 1.87 14.55 5.36
N ILE A 253 2.42 13.54 6.05
CA ILE A 253 1.80 12.97 7.25
C ILE A 253 1.77 14.02 8.38
N ILE A 254 2.87 14.74 8.63
CA ILE A 254 2.93 15.79 9.64
C ILE A 254 1.91 16.89 9.31
N LYS A 255 1.92 17.38 8.07
CA LYS A 255 1.01 18.43 7.62
C LYS A 255 -0.45 18.02 7.81
N PHE A 256 -0.81 16.81 7.39
CA PHE A 256 -2.14 16.25 7.58
C PHE A 256 -2.54 16.19 9.06
N ARG A 257 -1.64 15.70 9.92
CA ARG A 257 -1.91 15.54 11.36
C ARG A 257 -2.05 16.88 12.08
N ILE A 258 -1.20 17.85 11.76
CA ILE A 258 -1.29 19.22 12.31
C ILE A 258 -2.60 19.86 11.86
N HIS A 259 -2.93 19.83 10.57
CA HIS A 259 -4.16 20.42 10.04
C HIS A 259 -5.42 19.82 10.71
N ARG A 260 -5.46 18.50 10.88
CA ARG A 260 -6.59 17.83 11.57
C ARG A 260 -6.68 18.16 13.05
N SER A 261 -5.55 18.39 13.73
CA SER A 261 -5.56 18.79 15.15
C SER A 261 -6.06 20.23 15.36
N GLN A 262 -5.94 21.08 14.35
CA GLN A 262 -6.29 22.51 14.42
C GLN A 262 -7.68 22.83 13.85
N SER A 263 -8.24 21.93 13.02
CA SER A 263 -9.54 22.13 12.39
C SER A 263 -10.69 21.69 13.32
N ASN A 264 -11.47 22.64 13.81
CA ASN A 264 -12.70 22.38 14.58
C ASN A 264 -13.89 22.00 13.68
N ASP A 265 -13.82 22.29 12.37
CA ASP A 265 -14.95 22.17 11.43
C ASP A 265 -14.92 20.89 10.58
N ALA A 266 -13.80 20.17 10.55
CA ALA A 266 -13.71 18.90 9.84
C ALA A 266 -14.27 17.77 10.73
N PRO A 267 -15.07 16.82 10.18
CA PRO A 267 -15.31 15.56 10.87
C PRO A 267 -13.94 14.98 11.25
N GLN A 268 -13.68 14.84 12.55
CA GLN A 268 -12.47 14.17 13.00
C GLN A 268 -12.64 12.71 12.61
N ASN A 269 -12.09 12.31 11.45
CA ASN A 269 -11.88 10.91 11.16
C ASN A 269 -11.15 10.31 12.36
N GLU A 270 -11.66 9.19 12.88
CA GLU A 270 -11.01 8.50 13.97
C GLU A 270 -9.64 7.98 13.46
N ILE A 271 -8.58 8.30 14.20
CA ILE A 271 -7.21 7.89 13.90
C ILE A 271 -6.67 7.10 15.08
N ILE A 272 -6.03 5.96 14.80
CA ILE A 272 -5.26 5.21 15.78
C ILE A 272 -3.82 5.00 15.31
N ASP A 273 -2.86 5.31 16.18
CA ASP A 273 -1.43 5.12 15.95
C ASP A 273 -0.97 3.78 16.55
N ILE A 274 -0.19 3.04 15.77
CA ILE A 274 0.31 1.70 16.09
C ILE A 274 1.83 1.69 15.97
N ALA A 275 2.51 1.49 17.09
CA ALA A 275 3.95 1.27 17.09
C ALA A 275 4.30 -0.12 16.53
N TYR A 276 5.36 -0.19 15.74
CA TYR A 276 5.88 -1.44 15.17
C TYR A 276 6.17 -2.48 16.26
N ASP A 277 6.79 -2.07 17.36
CA ASP A 277 7.18 -2.97 18.45
C ASP A 277 5.94 -3.58 19.13
N ASP A 278 4.89 -2.79 19.37
CA ASP A 278 3.61 -3.28 19.90
C ASP A 278 2.97 -4.31 18.96
N LEU A 279 2.98 -4.02 17.65
CA LEU A 279 2.42 -4.91 16.63
C LEU A 279 3.17 -6.25 16.57
N VAL A 280 4.50 -6.23 16.59
CA VAL A 280 5.31 -7.44 16.48
C VAL A 280 5.27 -8.27 17.76
N GLN A 281 5.30 -7.62 18.93
CA GLN A 281 5.27 -8.32 20.22
C GLN A 281 3.88 -8.89 20.54
N GLN A 282 2.82 -8.16 20.21
CA GLN A 282 1.46 -8.48 20.62
C GLN A 282 0.44 -8.31 19.47
N PRO A 283 0.58 -9.05 18.36
CA PRO A 283 -0.19 -8.82 17.13
C PRO A 283 -1.70 -8.91 17.33
N ILE A 284 -2.18 -9.92 18.07
CA ILE A 284 -3.62 -10.13 18.29
C ILE A 284 -4.19 -9.03 19.20
N GLN A 285 -3.47 -8.64 20.25
CA GLN A 285 -3.88 -7.56 21.14
C GLN A 285 -3.95 -6.23 20.39
N THR A 286 -2.97 -5.96 19.54
CA THR A 286 -2.93 -4.76 18.68
C THR A 286 -4.13 -4.69 17.74
N VAL A 287 -4.47 -5.79 17.05
CA VAL A 287 -5.67 -5.86 16.21
C VAL A 287 -6.96 -5.69 17.03
N ARG A 288 -7.00 -6.25 18.25
CA ARG A 288 -8.14 -6.07 19.17
C ARG A 288 -8.31 -4.62 19.62
N LYS A 289 -7.21 -3.90 19.87
CA LYS A 289 -7.19 -2.47 20.19
C LYS A 289 -7.79 -1.65 19.05
N ILE A 290 -7.40 -1.93 17.80
CA ILE A 290 -7.94 -1.28 16.60
C ILE A 290 -9.45 -1.50 16.48
N TYR A 291 -9.91 -2.74 16.60
CA TYR A 291 -11.34 -3.06 16.53
C TYR A 291 -12.15 -2.39 17.65
N GLY A 292 -11.60 -2.34 18.86
CA GLY A 292 -12.21 -1.64 19.99
C GLY A 292 -12.31 -0.14 19.77
N HIS A 293 -11.26 0.49 19.24
CA HIS A 293 -11.22 1.92 18.95
C HIS A 293 -12.33 2.33 17.97
N PHE A 294 -12.46 1.61 16.85
CA PHE A 294 -13.47 1.90 15.83
C PHE A 294 -14.85 1.24 16.05
N ASN A 295 -15.07 0.65 17.23
CA ASN A 295 -16.29 -0.09 17.57
C ASN A 295 -16.70 -1.15 16.52
N LEU A 296 -15.70 -1.87 15.98
CA LEU A 296 -15.90 -2.95 15.01
C LEU A 296 -16.18 -4.29 15.71
N ARG A 297 -17.06 -5.09 15.13
CA ARG A 297 -17.46 -6.38 15.70
C ARG A 297 -16.29 -7.38 15.68
N TRP A 298 -15.83 -7.78 16.87
CA TRP A 298 -14.84 -8.82 17.05
C TRP A 298 -15.47 -10.21 17.13
N SER A 299 -15.30 -11.05 16.10
CA SER A 299 -15.84 -12.42 16.10
C SER A 299 -14.83 -13.46 16.65
N HIS A 300 -15.34 -14.59 17.17
CA HIS A 300 -14.49 -15.70 17.58
C HIS A 300 -13.73 -16.31 16.38
N GLN A 301 -14.42 -16.45 15.24
CA GLN A 301 -13.82 -16.96 13.99
C GLN A 301 -12.66 -16.08 13.52
N PHE A 302 -12.79 -14.76 13.62
CA PHE A 302 -11.72 -13.83 13.26
C PHE A 302 -10.43 -14.10 14.07
N LYS A 303 -10.56 -14.27 15.39
CA LYS A 303 -9.42 -14.64 16.26
C LYS A 303 -8.78 -15.97 15.84
N ILE A 304 -9.59 -16.99 15.54
CA ILE A 304 -9.08 -18.30 15.08
C ILE A 304 -8.30 -18.14 13.78
N ASN A 305 -8.84 -17.40 12.81
CA ASN A 305 -8.21 -17.16 11.52
C ASN A 305 -6.85 -16.47 11.69
N MET A 306 -6.77 -15.42 12.51
CA MET A 306 -5.50 -14.74 12.81
C MET A 306 -4.48 -15.67 13.47
N CYS A 307 -4.88 -16.45 14.48
CA CYS A 307 -3.99 -17.42 15.12
C CYS A 307 -3.46 -18.46 14.11
N SER A 308 -4.32 -18.91 13.19
CA SER A 308 -3.92 -19.83 12.12
C SER A 308 -2.92 -19.18 11.16
N TRP A 309 -3.21 -17.96 10.73
CA TRP A 309 -2.33 -17.20 9.84
C TRP A 309 -0.95 -16.95 10.46
N LEU A 310 -0.88 -16.56 11.74
CA LEU A 310 0.39 -16.35 12.45
C LEU A 310 1.22 -17.64 12.57
N ARG A 311 0.58 -18.78 12.86
CA ARG A 311 1.27 -20.09 12.89
C ARG A 311 1.82 -20.48 11.52
N ASN A 312 1.09 -20.17 10.46
CA ASN A 312 1.51 -20.48 9.09
C ASN A 312 2.51 -19.47 8.53
N ASN A 313 2.66 -18.29 9.14
CA ASN A 313 3.54 -17.21 8.71
C ASN A 313 4.42 -16.69 9.85
N PRO A 314 5.28 -17.54 10.45
CA PRO A 314 6.20 -17.09 11.50
C PRO A 314 7.14 -16.00 10.99
N GLN A 315 7.54 -15.11 11.89
CA GLN A 315 8.45 -14.02 11.59
C GLN A 315 9.77 -14.55 11.00
N GLY A 316 10.19 -14.01 9.85
CA GLY A 316 11.37 -14.47 9.13
C GLY A 316 11.17 -15.67 8.21
N LYS A 317 9.92 -16.19 8.04
CA LYS A 317 9.60 -17.24 7.05
C LYS A 317 10.06 -16.89 5.63
N GLN A 318 10.02 -15.62 5.27
CA GLN A 318 10.37 -15.11 3.94
C GLN A 318 11.85 -14.68 3.84
N GLY A 319 12.68 -15.12 4.80
CA GLY A 319 14.05 -14.68 4.98
C GLY A 319 14.18 -13.78 6.20
N ARG A 320 15.11 -14.10 7.11
CA ARG A 320 15.63 -13.09 8.03
C ARG A 320 16.62 -12.26 7.24
N HIS A 321 16.29 -11.00 6.96
CA HIS A 321 17.35 -10.05 6.67
C HIS A 321 18.18 -9.96 7.96
N THR A 322 19.34 -10.62 8.00
CA THR A 322 20.36 -10.28 9.00
C THR A 322 20.66 -8.81 8.79
N TYR A 323 20.08 -7.97 9.65
CA TYR A 323 20.26 -6.53 9.69
C TYR A 323 21.72 -6.24 10.05
N ARG A 324 22.64 -6.43 9.11
CA ARG A 324 23.87 -5.65 9.15
C ARG A 324 23.41 -4.23 8.91
N ARG A 325 23.54 -3.40 9.94
CA ARG A 325 23.27 -1.96 9.90
C ARG A 325 23.99 -1.46 8.65
N MET A 326 23.22 -1.06 7.66
CA MET A 326 23.81 -0.55 6.45
C MET A 326 24.23 0.88 6.80
N GLU A 327 25.54 1.12 6.81
CA GLU A 327 26.07 2.48 6.86
C GLU A 327 25.86 3.08 5.48
N LEU A 328 24.68 3.67 5.33
CA LEU A 328 24.37 4.56 4.22
C LEU A 328 25.02 5.90 4.56
N ASP A 329 26.07 6.28 3.84
CA ASP A 329 26.65 7.62 3.94
C ASP A 329 25.73 8.63 3.22
N LEU A 330 24.57 8.86 3.82
CA LEU A 330 23.56 9.78 3.32
C LEU A 330 23.54 11.01 4.20
N THR A 331 24.12 12.11 3.72
CA THR A 331 24.01 13.42 4.36
C THR A 331 22.54 13.83 4.42
N THR A 332 22.07 14.14 5.63
CA THR A 332 20.72 14.69 5.86
C THR A 332 20.79 16.20 5.77
N ASP A 333 19.97 16.82 4.91
CA ASP A 333 19.82 18.27 4.94
C ASP A 333 19.08 18.72 6.21
N ALA A 334 19.15 20.01 6.52
CA ALA A 334 18.59 20.56 7.76
C ALA A 334 17.06 20.44 7.86
N ASP A 335 16.36 20.56 6.73
CA ASP A 335 14.89 20.52 6.69
C ASP A 335 14.39 19.09 6.91
N SER A 336 15.01 18.11 6.26
CA SER A 336 14.77 16.69 6.46
C SER A 336 15.06 16.26 7.90
N ALA A 337 16.17 16.74 8.50
CA ALA A 337 16.47 16.48 9.91
C ALA A 337 15.38 17.04 10.85
N ASN A 338 14.89 18.24 10.57
CA ASN A 338 13.81 18.86 11.35
C ASN A 338 12.50 18.07 11.22
N HIS A 339 12.11 17.69 9.99
CA HIS A 339 10.93 16.85 9.78
C HIS A 339 11.03 15.50 10.48
N HIS A 340 12.21 14.87 10.48
CA HIS A 340 12.45 13.61 11.20
C HIS A 340 12.29 13.78 12.70
N ALA A 341 12.81 14.88 13.26
CA ALA A 341 12.66 15.20 14.68
C ALA A 341 11.19 15.44 15.06
N VAL A 342 10.44 16.18 14.25
CA VAL A 342 9.00 16.42 14.46
C VAL A 342 8.23 15.10 14.37
N TYR A 343 8.48 14.28 13.34
CA TYR A 343 7.82 12.98 13.20
C TYR A 343 8.09 12.07 14.39
N THR A 344 9.34 12.03 14.85
CA THR A 344 9.74 11.24 16.01
C THR A 344 8.96 11.74 17.24
N ASN A 345 9.03 13.03 17.56
CA ASN A 345 8.32 13.58 18.73
C ASN A 345 6.80 13.38 18.71
N LEU A 346 6.18 13.31 17.53
CA LEU A 346 4.74 13.09 17.40
C LEU A 346 4.33 11.62 17.57
N PHE A 347 5.17 10.66 17.16
CA PHE A 347 4.74 9.27 16.97
C PHE A 347 5.63 8.19 17.59
N LEU A 348 6.83 8.51 18.06
CA LEU A 348 7.85 7.57 18.55
C LEU A 348 8.43 8.04 19.88
#